data_AF-A0A1G2WC63-F1
#
_entry.id   AF-A0A1G2WC63-F1
#
_cell.length_a   1.000
_cell.length_b   1.000
_cell.length_c   1.000
_cell.angle_alpha   90.00
_cell.angle_beta   90.00
_cell.angle_gamma   90.00
#
_symmetry.space_group_name_H-M   'P 1'
#
loop_
_entity.id
_entity.type
_entity.pdbx_description
1 polymer ?
#
loop_
_entity_poly.entity_id
_entity_poly.type
_entity_poly.pdbx_seq_one_letter_code
_entity_poly.pdbx_strand_id
1 'polypeptide(L)'
;MVQFYAHSTESADKSDWQPLEDHLREVARLAEEFASPFNSENWAWNAGRLHDLGKATNAFQAYLLRSNGFDDSSYDSDGSTSNHASAGAAWAIEEKGKCIGKVLAYLCAGHHAGLPDWDTDNTGNAALSCRLQEGERNLETIRESAKSVAAQLKDASRPPQFVGYQDFHLWIRMLFSCLVDADYLDTERF
;
A
#
# COMPACT_ATOMS: atom_id res chain seq x y z
N MET A 1 3.61 -14.25 -17.07
CA MET A 1 3.40 -13.85 -15.66
C MET A 1 1.92 -13.53 -15.50
N VAL A 2 1.35 -13.80 -14.33
CA VAL A 2 -0.03 -13.38 -14.03
C VAL A 2 -0.03 -11.85 -13.95
N GLN A 3 -0.92 -11.21 -14.69
CA GLN A 3 -1.10 -9.76 -14.67
C GLN A 3 -2.12 -9.41 -13.58
N PHE A 4 -1.74 -8.53 -12.65
CA PHE A 4 -2.64 -7.98 -11.64
C PHE A 4 -3.03 -6.55 -12.02
N TYR A 5 -4.22 -6.14 -11.60
CA TYR A 5 -4.75 -4.80 -11.86
C TYR A 5 -5.02 -4.05 -10.56
N ALA A 6 -4.75 -2.75 -10.56
CA ALA A 6 -5.06 -1.86 -9.44
C ALA A 6 -6.45 -1.23 -9.57
N HIS A 7 -6.80 -0.83 -10.80
CA HIS A 7 -8.04 -0.17 -11.15
C HIS A 7 -8.60 -0.78 -12.44
N SER A 8 -9.91 -0.60 -12.62
CA SER A 8 -10.69 -1.21 -13.68
C SER A 8 -11.64 -0.19 -14.29
N THR A 9 -11.96 -0.37 -15.57
CA THR A 9 -13.04 0.32 -16.26
C THR A 9 -14.15 -0.67 -16.61
N GLU A 10 -15.20 -0.20 -17.28
CA GLU A 10 -16.29 -1.03 -17.80
C GLU A 10 -15.87 -2.02 -18.91
N SER A 11 -14.64 -1.95 -19.43
CA SER A 11 -14.23 -2.85 -20.51
C SER A 11 -14.06 -4.30 -20.06
N ALA A 12 -14.74 -5.22 -20.76
CA ALA A 12 -14.73 -6.64 -20.48
C ALA A 12 -13.42 -7.35 -20.82
N ASP A 13 -12.67 -6.83 -21.79
CA ASP A 13 -11.40 -7.40 -22.22
C ASP A 13 -10.21 -6.94 -21.36
N LYS A 14 -10.45 -6.06 -20.38
CA LYS A 14 -9.46 -5.46 -19.48
C LYS A 14 -8.35 -4.67 -20.21
N SER A 15 -8.55 -4.32 -21.48
CA SER A 15 -7.53 -3.69 -22.33
C SER A 15 -7.10 -2.31 -21.85
N ASP A 16 -7.97 -1.64 -21.11
CA ASP A 16 -7.81 -0.33 -20.51
C ASP A 16 -7.83 -0.37 -18.97
N TRP A 17 -7.70 -1.54 -18.35
CA TRP A 17 -7.54 -1.65 -16.90
C TRP A 17 -6.12 -1.28 -16.49
N GLN A 18 -5.96 -0.60 -15.34
CA GLN A 18 -4.64 -0.17 -14.89
C GLN A 18 -3.84 -1.33 -14.30
N PRO A 19 -2.68 -1.69 -14.87
CA PRO A 19 -1.78 -2.67 -14.28
C PRO A 19 -1.35 -2.26 -12.87
N LEU A 20 -1.34 -3.21 -11.92
CA LEU A 20 -0.93 -2.93 -10.54
C LEU A 20 0.51 -2.41 -10.45
N GLU A 21 1.44 -2.98 -11.23
CA GLU A 21 2.83 -2.51 -11.26
C GLU A 21 2.96 -1.06 -11.76
N ASP A 22 2.14 -0.66 -12.74
CA ASP A 22 2.18 0.71 -13.25
C ASP A 22 1.63 1.70 -12.21
N HIS A 23 0.50 1.37 -11.59
CA HIS A 23 -0.06 2.15 -10.48
C HIS A 23 0.94 2.33 -9.33
N LEU A 24 1.49 1.23 -8.80
CA LEU A 24 2.48 1.28 -7.71
C LEU A 24 3.72 2.11 -8.09
N ARG A 25 4.17 2.02 -9.34
CA ARG A 25 5.31 2.80 -9.84
C ARG A 25 4.99 4.29 -9.92
N GLU A 26 3.85 4.67 -10.50
CA GLU A 26 3.49 6.08 -10.66
C GLU A 26 3.16 6.75 -9.33
N VAL A 27 2.46 6.07 -8.43
CA VAL A 27 2.25 6.56 -7.05
C VAL A 27 3.58 6.74 -6.33
N ALA A 28 4.51 5.78 -6.43
CA ALA A 28 5.84 5.94 -5.83
C ALA A 28 6.63 7.11 -6.42
N ARG A 29 6.54 7.33 -7.74
CA ARG A 29 7.20 8.44 -8.43
C ARG A 29 6.65 9.80 -7.98
N LEU A 30 5.33 9.95 -7.91
CA LEU A 30 4.68 11.18 -7.45
C LEU A 30 4.94 11.44 -5.96
N ALA A 31 4.80 10.41 -5.12
CA ALA A 31 5.05 10.54 -3.68
C ALA A 31 6.51 10.93 -3.40
N GLU A 32 7.47 10.36 -4.15
CA GLU A 32 8.88 10.77 -4.11
C GLU A 32 9.06 12.25 -4.45
N GLU A 33 8.43 12.72 -5.53
CA GLU A 33 8.48 14.11 -5.97
C GLU A 33 7.94 15.07 -4.89
N PHE A 34 6.81 14.71 -4.28
CA PHE A 34 6.21 15.50 -3.19
C PHE A 34 7.05 15.49 -1.91
N ALA A 35 7.82 14.43 -1.68
CA ALA A 35 8.66 14.29 -0.50
C ALA A 35 10.05 14.91 -0.64
N SER A 36 10.46 15.26 -1.86
CA SER A 36 11.79 15.82 -2.13
C SER A 36 12.09 17.15 -1.44
N PRO A 37 11.15 18.12 -1.34
CA PRO A 37 11.39 19.38 -0.64
C PRO A 37 11.79 19.22 0.84
N PHE A 38 11.49 18.08 1.46
CA PHE A 38 11.86 17.76 2.84
C PHE A 38 12.73 16.50 2.95
N ASN A 39 13.48 16.15 1.89
CA ASN A 39 14.51 15.10 1.88
C ASN A 39 14.01 13.72 2.32
N SER A 40 12.78 13.34 1.97
CA SER A 40 12.19 12.05 2.35
C SER A 40 11.74 11.21 1.15
N GLU A 41 12.39 11.41 0.01
CA GLU A 41 12.16 10.75 -1.28
C GLU A 41 12.05 9.23 -1.15
N ASN A 42 13.06 8.59 -0.56
CA ASN A 42 13.13 7.13 -0.46
C ASN A 42 12.03 6.56 0.45
N TRP A 43 11.61 7.31 1.48
CA TRP A 43 10.52 6.91 2.35
C TRP A 43 9.18 6.93 1.60
N ALA A 44 8.92 8.02 0.87
CA ALA A 44 7.70 8.18 0.11
C ALA A 44 7.62 7.22 -1.09
N TRP A 45 8.74 7.02 -1.81
CA TRP A 45 8.86 6.00 -2.85
C TRP A 45 8.50 4.62 -2.30
N ASN A 46 9.14 4.20 -1.19
CA ASN A 46 8.88 2.90 -0.60
C ASN A 46 7.42 2.75 -0.14
N ALA A 47 6.82 3.80 0.41
CA ALA A 47 5.41 3.80 0.77
C ALA A 47 4.51 3.63 -0.46
N GLY A 48 4.76 4.38 -1.54
CA GLY A 48 4.02 4.25 -2.80
C GLY A 48 4.14 2.87 -3.44
N ARG A 49 5.33 2.25 -3.39
CA ARG A 49 5.51 0.88 -3.89
C ARG A 49 4.75 -0.18 -3.09
N LEU A 50 4.50 0.06 -1.81
CA LEU A 50 3.95 -0.96 -0.91
C LEU A 50 2.47 -0.76 -0.59
N HIS A 51 1.93 0.46 -0.66
CA HIS A 51 0.62 0.79 -0.09
C HIS A 51 -0.51 -0.14 -0.55
N ASP A 52 -0.51 -0.48 -1.84
CA ASP A 52 -1.54 -1.28 -2.49
C ASP A 52 -1.11 -2.70 -2.84
N LEU A 53 -0.03 -3.19 -2.24
CA LEU A 53 0.49 -4.53 -2.53
C LEU A 53 -0.57 -5.63 -2.37
N GLY A 54 -1.51 -5.48 -1.43
CA GLY A 54 -2.60 -6.42 -1.22
C GLY A 54 -3.60 -6.53 -2.37
N LYS A 55 -3.58 -5.60 -3.34
CA LYS A 55 -4.40 -5.70 -4.56
C LYS A 55 -4.00 -6.91 -5.41
N ALA A 56 -2.80 -7.46 -5.24
CA ALA A 56 -2.37 -8.70 -5.90
C ALA A 56 -3.06 -9.98 -5.35
N THR A 57 -3.84 -9.88 -4.27
CA THR A 57 -4.56 -11.04 -3.74
C THR A 57 -5.68 -11.48 -4.68
N ASN A 58 -5.94 -12.80 -4.73
CA ASN A 58 -7.03 -13.33 -5.55
C ASN A 58 -8.38 -12.71 -5.17
N ALA A 59 -8.62 -12.49 -3.88
CA ALA A 59 -9.85 -11.89 -3.38
C ALA A 59 -10.06 -10.45 -3.90
N PHE A 60 -9.00 -9.63 -3.98
CA PHE A 60 -9.10 -8.29 -4.56
C PHE A 60 -9.32 -8.33 -6.08
N GLN A 61 -8.60 -9.20 -6.81
CA GLN A 61 -8.81 -9.34 -8.26
C GLN A 61 -10.22 -9.84 -8.60
N ALA A 62 -10.76 -10.74 -7.79
CA ALA A 62 -12.16 -11.19 -7.86
C ALA A 62 -13.13 -10.03 -7.65
N TYR A 63 -12.84 -9.16 -6.67
CA TYR A 63 -13.63 -7.97 -6.40
C TYR A 63 -13.66 -7.02 -7.60
N LEU A 64 -12.53 -6.74 -8.25
CA LEU A 64 -12.50 -5.90 -9.45
C LEU A 64 -13.38 -6.45 -10.57
N LEU A 65 -13.34 -7.77 -10.81
CA LEU A 65 -14.20 -8.43 -11.78
C LEU A 65 -15.68 -8.21 -11.46
N ARG A 66 -16.10 -8.55 -10.23
CA ARG A 66 -17.50 -8.43 -9.80
C ARG A 66 -18.02 -7.00 -9.85
N SER A 67 -17.21 -6.02 -9.45
CA SER A 67 -17.58 -4.61 -9.47
C SER A 67 -17.85 -4.07 -10.88
N ASN A 68 -17.30 -4.70 -11.92
CA ASN A 68 -17.58 -4.36 -13.33
C ASN A 68 -18.60 -5.30 -13.98
N GLY A 69 -19.34 -6.09 -13.19
CA GLY A 69 -20.34 -7.03 -13.71
C GLY A 69 -19.77 -8.27 -14.38
N PHE A 70 -18.46 -8.53 -14.22
CA PHE A 70 -17.83 -9.78 -14.68
C PHE A 70 -17.84 -10.78 -13.52
N ASP A 71 -18.58 -11.88 -13.72
CA ASP A 71 -18.60 -12.99 -12.77
C ASP A 71 -17.60 -14.05 -13.23
N ASP A 72 -16.68 -14.43 -12.35
CA ASP A 72 -15.78 -15.54 -12.59
C ASP A 72 -15.89 -16.51 -11.41
N SER A 73 -16.66 -17.59 -11.64
CA SER A 73 -16.88 -18.64 -10.66
C SER A 73 -15.61 -19.37 -10.23
N SER A 74 -14.47 -19.14 -10.90
CA SER A 74 -13.16 -19.67 -10.47
C SER A 74 -12.52 -18.86 -9.34
N TYR A 75 -13.00 -17.63 -9.11
CA TYR A 75 -12.56 -16.73 -8.05
C TYR A 75 -13.49 -16.73 -6.83
N ASP A 76 -14.48 -17.62 -6.80
CA ASP A 76 -15.40 -17.85 -5.68
C ASP A 76 -14.67 -18.51 -4.50
N SER A 77 -13.84 -17.74 -3.80
CA SER A 77 -13.35 -18.18 -2.50
C SER A 77 -13.14 -17.00 -1.56
N ASP A 78 -13.90 -17.10 -0.48
CA ASP A 78 -13.88 -16.32 0.75
C ASP A 78 -14.53 -14.94 0.64
N GLY A 79 -15.75 -14.82 1.17
CA GLY A 79 -16.51 -13.56 1.29
C GLY A 79 -15.87 -12.56 2.25
N SER A 80 -14.54 -12.51 2.31
CA SER A 80 -13.76 -11.55 3.07
C SER A 80 -13.63 -10.27 2.26
N THR A 81 -14.01 -9.15 2.87
CA THR A 81 -13.54 -7.84 2.45
C THR A 81 -12.02 -7.83 2.64
N SER A 82 -11.26 -8.01 1.56
CA SER A 82 -9.80 -7.99 1.66
C SER A 82 -9.33 -6.56 1.83
N ASN A 83 -8.86 -6.23 3.04
CA ASN A 83 -8.21 -4.96 3.29
C ASN A 83 -6.83 -4.98 2.62
N HIS A 84 -6.76 -4.52 1.37
CA HIS A 84 -5.54 -4.58 0.56
C HIS A 84 -4.41 -3.69 1.11
N ALA A 85 -4.72 -2.72 1.96
CA ALA A 85 -3.77 -1.82 2.61
C ALA A 85 -2.85 -2.51 3.64
N SER A 86 -3.19 -3.73 4.06
CA SER A 86 -2.50 -4.42 5.17
C SER A 86 -1.27 -5.22 4.74
N ALA A 87 -1.26 -5.81 3.54
CA ALA A 87 -0.17 -6.68 3.09
C ALA A 87 1.16 -5.92 2.91
N GLY A 88 1.10 -4.70 2.36
CA GLY A 88 2.26 -3.81 2.25
C GLY A 88 2.83 -3.41 3.60
N ALA A 89 1.96 -3.18 4.58
CA ALA A 89 2.37 -2.87 5.95
C ALA A 89 3.10 -4.05 6.62
N ALA A 90 2.58 -5.27 6.46
CA ALA A 90 3.24 -6.48 6.94
C ALA A 90 4.62 -6.69 6.30
N TRP A 91 4.70 -6.53 4.97
CA TRP A 91 5.96 -6.65 4.24
C TRP A 91 7.00 -5.63 4.70
N ALA A 92 6.59 -4.38 4.93
CA ALA A 92 7.47 -3.34 5.43
C ALA A 92 8.11 -3.71 6.77
N ILE A 93 7.34 -4.29 7.70
CA ILE A 93 7.84 -4.77 8.99
C ILE A 93 8.82 -5.94 8.81
N GLU A 94 8.48 -6.92 7.97
CA GLU A 94 9.31 -8.11 7.71
C GLU A 94 10.68 -7.71 7.16
N GLU A 95 10.72 -6.86 6.13
CA GLU A 95 11.96 -6.53 5.41
C GLU A 95 12.78 -5.39 6.04
N LYS A 96 12.13 -4.38 6.61
CA LYS A 96 12.80 -3.16 7.10
C LYS A 96 12.85 -3.07 8.63
N GLY A 97 12.28 -4.07 9.32
CA GLY A 97 12.30 -4.17 10.78
C GLY A 97 11.48 -3.09 11.49
N LYS A 98 11.59 -3.05 12.83
CA LYS A 98 10.67 -2.29 13.69
C LYS A 98 10.80 -0.77 13.63
N CYS A 99 11.90 -0.23 13.13
CA CYS A 99 12.10 1.22 13.06
C CYS A 99 11.56 1.79 11.73
N ILE A 100 12.17 1.37 10.62
CA ILE A 100 11.80 1.83 9.28
C ILE A 100 10.49 1.20 8.85
N GLY A 101 10.37 -0.12 9.01
CA GLY A 101 9.18 -0.87 8.63
C GLY A 101 7.93 -0.37 9.34
N LYS A 102 8.03 0.08 10.59
CA LYS A 102 6.86 0.59 11.34
C LYS A 102 6.34 1.92 10.79
N VAL A 103 7.22 2.82 10.38
CA VAL A 103 6.80 4.07 9.72
C VAL A 103 6.07 3.73 8.42
N LEU A 104 6.69 2.91 7.57
CA LEU A 104 6.08 2.48 6.30
C LEU A 104 4.76 1.73 6.52
N ALA A 105 4.66 0.91 7.57
CA ALA A 105 3.45 0.21 7.93
C ALA A 105 2.31 1.14 8.31
N TYR A 106 2.57 2.23 9.04
CA TYR A 106 1.57 3.25 9.31
C TYR A 106 1.06 3.92 8.02
N LEU A 107 1.98 4.26 7.11
CA LEU A 107 1.64 4.88 5.84
C LEU A 107 0.78 3.94 4.98
N CYS A 108 1.24 2.70 4.80
CA CYS A 108 0.52 1.70 4.01
C CYS A 108 -0.82 1.35 4.64
N ALA A 109 -0.88 0.99 5.92
CA ALA A 109 -2.15 0.59 6.53
C ALA A 109 -3.15 1.75 6.64
N GLY A 110 -2.69 3.00 6.63
CA GLY A 110 -3.53 4.18 6.83
C GLY A 110 -4.09 4.81 5.55
N HIS A 111 -3.58 4.48 4.36
CA HIS A 111 -3.79 5.32 3.16
C HIS A 111 -5.25 5.53 2.75
N HIS A 112 -6.18 4.64 3.13
CA HIS A 112 -7.62 4.85 2.90
C HIS A 112 -8.41 5.38 4.10
N ALA A 113 -7.95 5.16 5.33
CA ALA A 113 -8.75 5.37 6.55
C ALA A 113 -8.15 6.40 7.50
N GLY A 114 -7.01 7.01 7.13
CA GLY A 114 -6.18 7.80 8.03
C GLY A 114 -5.20 6.94 8.83
N LEU A 115 -4.19 7.59 9.41
CA LEU A 115 -3.17 6.94 10.22
C LEU A 115 -3.81 6.24 11.45
N PRO A 116 -3.68 4.92 11.59
CA PRO A 116 -4.28 4.20 12.71
C PRO A 116 -3.54 4.45 14.02
N ASP A 117 -4.21 4.24 15.15
CA ASP A 117 -3.55 4.08 16.44
C ASP A 117 -2.80 2.72 16.50
N TRP A 118 -1.82 2.61 17.40
CA TRP A 118 -1.12 1.35 17.61
C TRP A 118 -1.97 0.32 18.38
N ASP A 119 -2.60 0.78 19.46
CA ASP A 119 -3.29 -0.04 20.45
C ASP A 119 -4.80 -0.07 20.20
N THR A 120 -5.40 -1.18 20.65
CA THR A 120 -6.82 -1.49 20.43
C THR A 120 -7.77 -0.71 21.35
N ASP A 121 -7.26 -0.09 22.42
CA ASP A 121 -8.06 0.43 23.54
C ASP A 121 -9.15 1.43 23.14
N ASN A 122 -8.94 2.20 22.05
CA ASN A 122 -9.93 3.15 21.52
C ASN A 122 -10.40 2.86 20.08
N THR A 123 -9.77 1.92 19.37
CA THR A 123 -9.96 1.72 17.92
C THR A 123 -10.31 0.29 17.50
N GLY A 124 -10.24 -0.68 18.43
CA GLY A 124 -10.57 -2.08 18.16
C GLY A 124 -9.79 -2.65 16.96
N ASN A 125 -10.49 -3.27 16.02
CA ASN A 125 -9.89 -3.89 14.82
C ASN A 125 -9.23 -2.87 13.85
N ALA A 126 -9.44 -1.56 14.04
CA ALA A 126 -8.78 -0.54 13.23
C ALA A 126 -7.33 -0.26 13.66
N ALA A 127 -6.90 -0.78 14.82
CA ALA A 127 -5.53 -0.65 15.29
C ALA A 127 -4.51 -1.26 14.31
N LEU A 128 -3.33 -0.64 14.20
CA LEU A 128 -2.27 -1.12 13.30
C LEU A 128 -1.84 -2.54 13.65
N SER A 129 -1.79 -2.88 14.94
CA SER A 129 -1.43 -4.22 15.40
C SER A 129 -2.37 -5.32 14.88
N CYS A 130 -3.68 -5.05 14.81
CA CYS A 130 -4.66 -5.95 14.21
C CYS A 130 -4.50 -6.03 12.68
N ARG A 131 -4.33 -4.88 12.01
CA ARG A 131 -4.13 -4.81 10.55
C ARG A 131 -2.87 -5.56 10.12
N LEU A 132 -1.80 -5.53 10.91
CA LEU A 132 -0.58 -6.28 10.61
C LEU A 132 -0.80 -7.79 10.63
N GLN A 133 -1.57 -8.34 11.58
CA GLN A 133 -1.86 -9.78 11.61
C GLN A 133 -2.69 -10.24 10.40
N GLU A 134 -3.63 -9.43 9.94
CA GLU A 134 -4.37 -9.68 8.69
C GLU A 134 -3.41 -9.59 7.49
N GLY A 135 -2.58 -8.54 7.46
CA GLY A 135 -1.59 -8.29 6.43
C GLY A 135 -0.60 -9.44 6.26
N GLU A 136 -0.11 -10.04 7.35
CA GLU A 136 0.79 -11.20 7.33
C GLU A 136 0.17 -12.39 6.60
N ARG A 137 -1.13 -12.67 6.84
CA ARG A 137 -1.83 -13.77 6.17
C ARG A 137 -2.00 -13.49 4.68
N ASN A 138 -2.41 -12.27 4.33
CA ASN A 138 -2.57 -11.87 2.94
C ASN A 138 -1.23 -11.90 2.20
N LEU A 139 -0.17 -11.42 2.84
CA LEU A 139 1.18 -11.36 2.29
C LEU A 139 1.69 -12.73 1.87
N GLU A 140 1.41 -13.77 2.66
CA GLU A 140 1.83 -15.14 2.35
C GLU A 140 1.24 -15.63 1.02
N THR A 141 0.01 -15.21 0.68
CA THR A 141 -0.64 -15.59 -0.59
C THR A 141 -0.06 -14.89 -1.81
N ILE A 142 0.64 -13.76 -1.62
CA ILE A 142 1.20 -12.93 -2.70
C ILE A 142 2.72 -12.75 -2.60
N ARG A 143 3.40 -13.63 -1.85
CA ARG A 143 4.82 -13.47 -1.47
C ARG A 143 5.76 -13.28 -2.67
N GLU A 144 5.51 -13.97 -3.79
CA GLU A 144 6.34 -13.82 -5.00
C GLU A 144 6.12 -12.46 -5.69
N SER A 145 4.87 -11.98 -5.78
CA SER A 145 4.56 -10.63 -6.27
C SER A 145 5.18 -9.57 -5.35
N ALA A 146 5.08 -9.77 -4.03
CA ALA A 146 5.68 -8.90 -3.03
C ALA A 146 7.20 -8.78 -3.18
N LYS A 147 7.92 -9.91 -3.36
CA LYS A 147 9.36 -9.90 -3.65
C LYS A 147 9.71 -9.08 -4.89
N SER A 148 8.94 -9.21 -5.97
CA SER A 148 9.20 -8.47 -7.22
C SER A 148 9.05 -6.96 -7.02
N VAL A 149 8.01 -6.53 -6.31
CA VAL A 149 7.80 -5.12 -5.98
C VAL A 149 8.91 -4.63 -5.04
N ALA A 150 9.27 -5.46 -4.06
CA ALA A 150 10.26 -5.13 -3.04
C ALA A 150 11.68 -4.97 -3.58
N ALA A 151 12.02 -5.67 -4.68
CA ALA A 151 13.30 -5.54 -5.36
C ALA A 151 13.57 -4.11 -5.86
N GLN A 152 12.53 -3.29 -6.00
CA GLN A 152 12.62 -1.89 -6.43
C GLN A 152 12.54 -0.89 -5.26
N LEU A 153 12.55 -1.36 -4.00
CA LEU A 153 12.60 -0.48 -2.85
C LEU A 153 13.95 0.20 -2.75
N LYS A 154 13.92 1.50 -2.43
CA LYS A 154 15.11 2.31 -2.21
C LYS A 154 15.62 2.13 -0.78
N ASP A 155 16.89 2.42 -0.58
CA ASP A 155 17.46 2.43 0.77
C ASP A 155 16.92 3.63 1.55
N ALA A 156 15.92 3.38 2.39
CA ALA A 156 15.44 4.35 3.36
C ALA A 156 16.30 4.22 4.62
N SER A 157 17.06 5.27 4.93
CA SER A 157 17.95 5.30 6.09
C SER A 157 17.29 6.07 7.24
N ARG A 158 18.06 6.88 7.98
CA ARG A 158 17.52 7.66 9.10
C ARG A 158 16.53 8.72 8.57
N PRO A 159 15.56 9.16 9.39
CA PRO A 159 14.78 10.35 9.08
C PRO A 159 15.69 11.56 8.79
N PRO A 160 15.21 12.54 8.01
CA PRO A 160 15.96 13.77 7.75
C PRO A 160 16.45 14.45 9.04
N GLN A 161 17.55 15.21 8.94
CA GLN A 161 18.19 15.81 10.12
C GLN A 161 17.28 16.73 10.94
N PHE A 162 16.30 17.38 10.30
CA PHE A 162 15.35 18.26 10.98
C PHE A 162 14.30 17.49 11.81
N VAL A 163 14.16 16.18 11.60
CA VAL A 163 13.17 15.35 12.30
C VAL A 163 13.72 14.96 13.67
N GLY A 164 13.42 15.79 14.66
CA GLY A 164 13.63 15.47 16.06
C GLY A 164 12.55 14.52 16.61
N TYR A 165 12.71 14.11 17.86
CA TYR A 165 11.71 13.27 18.55
C TYR A 165 10.32 13.91 18.58
N GLN A 166 10.25 15.23 18.77
CA GLN A 166 8.99 15.98 18.83
C GLN A 166 8.35 16.16 17.44
N ASP A 167 9.16 16.18 16.38
CA ASP A 167 8.70 16.42 15.00
C ASP A 167 8.32 15.13 14.28
N PHE A 168 8.68 13.97 14.83
CA PHE A 168 8.52 12.67 14.20
C PHE A 168 7.07 12.39 13.77
N HIS A 169 6.10 12.79 14.61
CA HIS A 169 4.68 12.61 14.31
C HIS A 169 4.21 13.48 13.14
N LEU A 170 4.80 14.66 12.96
CA LEU A 170 4.47 15.59 11.87
C LEU A 170 5.11 15.09 10.58
N TRP A 171 6.35 14.63 10.64
CA TRP A 171 7.04 14.04 9.51
C TRP A 171 6.29 12.82 8.92
N ILE A 172 5.79 11.91 9.77
CA ILE A 172 4.94 10.79 9.31
C ILE A 172 3.68 11.31 8.61
N ARG A 173 3.04 12.37 9.14
CA ARG A 173 1.84 12.96 8.52
C ARG A 173 2.14 13.63 7.18
N MET A 174 3.30 14.25 7.04
CA MET A 174 3.75 14.80 5.76
C MET A 174 3.95 13.69 4.72
N LEU A 175 4.65 12.61 5.08
CA LEU A 175 4.80 11.42 4.23
C LEU A 175 3.45 10.80 3.87
N PHE A 176 2.53 10.74 4.83
CA PHE A 176 1.17 10.26 4.61
C PHE A 176 0.41 11.11 3.59
N SER A 177 0.48 12.45 3.71
CA SER A 177 -0.10 13.36 2.72
C SER A 177 0.49 13.11 1.33
N CYS A 178 1.83 13.02 1.22
CA CYS A 178 2.49 12.74 -0.06
C CYS A 178 1.98 11.44 -0.70
N LEU A 179 1.81 10.37 0.09
CA LEU A 179 1.30 9.10 -0.41
C LEU A 179 -0.15 9.22 -0.88
N VAL A 180 -1.03 9.78 -0.05
CA VAL A 180 -2.46 9.88 -0.37
C VAL A 180 -2.71 10.79 -1.56
N ASP A 181 -2.03 11.94 -1.63
CA ASP A 181 -2.14 12.86 -2.76
C ASP A 181 -1.63 12.20 -4.05
N ALA A 182 -0.56 11.41 -3.99
CA ALA A 182 -0.03 10.67 -5.14
C ALA A 182 -0.98 9.57 -5.62
N ASP A 183 -1.53 8.77 -4.70
CA ASP A 183 -2.51 7.71 -4.98
C ASP A 183 -3.77 8.27 -5.65
N TYR A 184 -4.30 9.36 -5.09
CA TYR A 184 -5.46 10.04 -5.66
C TYR A 184 -5.19 10.60 -7.06
N LEU A 185 -4.07 11.30 -7.25
CA LEU A 185 -3.71 11.90 -8.54
C LEU A 185 -3.42 10.85 -9.63
N ASP A 186 -2.87 9.69 -9.28
CA ASP A 186 -2.70 8.60 -10.24
C ASP A 186 -4.04 7.98 -10.62
N THR A 187 -4.90 7.73 -9.62
CA THR A 187 -6.26 7.22 -9.83
C THR A 187 -7.11 8.16 -10.68
N GLU A 188 -6.98 9.48 -10.52
CA GLU A 188 -7.70 10.48 -11.34
C GLU A 188 -7.21 10.56 -12.79
N ARG A 189 -5.95 10.21 -13.05
CA ARG A 189 -5.37 10.24 -14.40
C ARG A 189 -5.70 9.00 -15.22
N PHE A 190 -6.01 7.91 -14.53
CA PHE A 190 -6.50 6.66 -15.09
C PHE A 190 -7.97 6.78 -15.47
#